data_AF-A0A6J3LWR9-F1
#
_entry.id   AF-A0A6J3LWR9-F1
#
_cell.length_a   1.000
_cell.length_b   1.000
_cell.length_c   1.000
_cell.angle_alpha   90.00
_cell.angle_beta   90.00
_cell.angle_gamma   90.00
#
_symmetry.space_group_name_H-M   'P 1'
#
loop_
_entity.id
_entity.type
_entity.pdbx_description
1 polymer ?
#
loop_
_entity_poly.entity_id
_entity_poly.type
_entity_poly.pdbx_seq_one_letter_code
_entity_poly.pdbx_strand_id
1 'polypeptide(L)'
;MMAMLSTQRSLAEHHMSRPVVSRQNSGSDVSLTISNWCAETIWPGIVTQGGHGPTATGFELSPRANRTLQVGGDWQGRVWGRTNCTFNSGQNKASCTTGECGQLVCHQAGNPPATLAEFTMNGGQSQTFYDISLVDGYNLPMAIVLLPNGGSTSSGSASNPSCVGSLQGFVASSSYNPYSNGQVFLGTTSSDPLPFDKEVTASSLSSWCPWDLQVAPPLAPGDGVYPYPETNIQRPAFAPCLSACAKYNSPQYCCTGQYDGPHKCAANYYAKAAKDICPDAYSYAYDDQDSTFIVPTGDSFQVIFCPGGRSTNIIASK
;
A
#
# COMPACT_ATOMS: atom_id res chain seq x y z
N MET A 1 30.05 -15.11 25.14
CA MET A 1 29.37 -13.82 24.90
C MET A 1 28.84 -13.83 23.48
N MET A 2 27.59 -14.28 23.29
CA MET A 2 26.87 -14.17 22.02
C MET A 2 26.21 -12.80 21.98
N ALA A 3 26.68 -11.92 21.09
CA ALA A 3 26.02 -10.65 20.81
C ALA A 3 24.78 -10.92 19.96
N MET A 4 23.60 -10.59 20.50
CA MET A 4 22.36 -10.52 19.74
C MET A 4 22.47 -9.35 18.75
N LEU A 5 22.56 -9.66 17.45
CA LEU A 5 22.41 -8.68 16.38
C LEU A 5 20.93 -8.31 16.29
N SER A 6 20.56 -7.20 16.94
CA SER A 6 19.30 -6.50 16.72
C SER A 6 19.25 -6.07 15.26
N THR A 7 18.32 -6.65 14.51
CA THR A 7 17.97 -6.22 13.15
C THR A 7 17.16 -4.93 13.28
N GLN A 8 17.83 -3.77 13.18
CA GLN A 8 17.13 -2.50 12.99
C GLN A 8 16.46 -2.54 11.61
N ARG A 9 15.16 -2.83 11.59
CA ARG A 9 14.31 -2.74 10.41
C ARG A 9 14.12 -1.26 10.06
N SER A 10 14.19 -0.96 8.76
CA SER A 10 13.82 0.32 8.17
C SER A 10 12.45 0.76 8.68
N LEU A 11 12.42 1.75 9.57
CA LEU A 11 11.21 2.50 9.84
C LEU A 11 11.10 3.49 8.67
N ALA A 12 10.17 3.24 7.74
CA ALA A 12 9.63 4.33 6.94
C ALA A 12 8.92 5.27 7.93
N GLU A 13 9.69 6.22 8.48
CA GLU A 13 9.24 7.24 9.42
C GLU A 13 8.81 8.44 8.58
N HIS A 14 7.53 8.84 8.58
CA HIS A 14 7.21 10.26 8.32
C HIS A 14 5.84 10.82 8.74
N HIS A 15 4.89 10.01 9.23
CA HIS A 15 3.76 10.50 10.04
C HIS A 15 3.38 9.57 11.22
N MET A 16 3.69 8.28 11.11
CA MET A 16 3.55 7.27 12.20
C MET A 16 4.43 7.54 13.43
N SER A 17 5.41 8.46 13.33
CA SER A 17 6.26 8.88 14.46
C SER A 17 5.61 9.95 15.33
N ARG A 18 4.42 10.46 14.97
CA ARG A 18 3.70 11.43 15.79
C ARG A 18 3.21 10.75 17.06
N PRO A 19 3.65 11.21 18.26
CA PRO A 19 3.19 10.64 19.51
C PRO A 19 1.65 10.69 19.58
N VAL A 20 1.03 9.55 19.87
CA VAL A 20 -0.39 9.50 20.20
C VAL A 20 -0.61 10.47 21.37
N VAL A 21 -1.38 11.53 21.17
CA VAL A 21 -1.87 12.34 22.28
C VAL A 21 -2.89 11.48 23.01
N SER A 22 -2.47 10.83 24.10
CA SER A 22 -3.36 9.97 24.89
C SER A 22 -4.48 10.82 25.50
N ARG A 23 -5.68 10.79 24.92
CA ARG A 23 -6.87 11.16 25.68
C ARG A 23 -7.27 9.95 26.51
N GLN A 24 -7.37 10.15 27.81
CA GLN A 24 -8.06 9.20 28.68
C GLN A 24 -9.54 9.16 28.28
N ASN A 25 -9.89 8.11 27.54
CA ASN A 25 -11.23 7.61 27.26
C ASN A 25 -12.11 8.40 26.25
N SER A 26 -12.83 7.61 25.43
CA SER A 26 -13.86 7.93 24.43
C SER A 26 -13.44 8.52 23.07
N GLY A 27 -12.61 7.80 22.31
CA GLY A 27 -12.72 7.82 20.84
C GLY A 27 -13.58 6.64 20.43
N SER A 28 -14.73 6.86 19.79
CA SER A 28 -15.59 5.78 19.30
C SER A 28 -14.78 4.85 18.40
N ASP A 29 -14.99 3.53 18.54
CA ASP A 29 -14.46 2.55 17.59
C ASP A 29 -14.88 2.95 16.17
N VAL A 30 -13.92 2.94 15.25
CA VAL A 30 -14.16 3.17 13.83
C VAL A 30 -14.06 1.85 13.07
N SER A 31 -14.91 1.69 12.07
CA SER A 31 -14.92 0.46 11.28
C SER A 31 -13.81 0.50 10.24
N LEU A 32 -13.00 -0.55 10.21
CA LEU A 32 -12.00 -0.82 9.18
C LEU A 32 -12.45 -2.05 8.39
N THR A 33 -12.98 -1.83 7.18
CA THR A 33 -13.43 -2.90 6.30
C THR A 33 -12.33 -3.30 5.34
N ILE A 34 -12.01 -4.59 5.30
CA ILE A 34 -11.01 -5.14 4.38
C ILE A 34 -11.74 -5.94 3.30
N SER A 35 -11.54 -5.60 2.03
CA SER A 35 -12.24 -6.21 0.90
C SER A 35 -11.26 -6.84 -0.09
N ASN A 36 -11.53 -8.08 -0.50
CA ASN A 36 -10.80 -8.75 -1.56
C ASN A 36 -11.58 -8.67 -2.88
N TRP A 37 -11.16 -7.81 -3.81
CA TRP A 37 -11.70 -7.80 -5.17
C TRP A 37 -10.79 -8.51 -6.18
N CYS A 38 -9.71 -9.14 -5.70
CA CYS A 38 -8.86 -9.98 -6.53
C CYS A 38 -9.63 -11.23 -6.98
N ALA A 39 -9.16 -11.83 -8.07
CA ALA A 39 -9.69 -13.11 -8.56
C ALA A 39 -9.29 -14.29 -7.66
N GLU A 40 -8.21 -14.13 -6.90
CA GLU A 40 -7.62 -15.16 -6.05
C GLU A 40 -7.83 -14.86 -4.56
N THR A 41 -7.74 -15.90 -3.74
CA THR A 41 -7.69 -15.73 -2.27
C THR A 41 -6.44 -14.96 -1.87
N ILE A 42 -6.62 -14.02 -0.94
CA ILE A 42 -5.52 -13.30 -0.29
C ILE A 42 -5.58 -13.54 1.22
N TRP A 43 -4.48 -13.25 1.90
CA TRP A 43 -4.45 -13.29 3.36
C TRP A 43 -4.04 -11.91 3.87
N PRO A 44 -4.99 -11.02 4.20
CA PRO A 44 -4.65 -9.73 4.76
C PRO A 44 -3.84 -9.89 6.06
N GLY A 45 -2.87 -9.01 6.25
CA GLY A 45 -2.10 -8.84 7.47
C GLY A 45 -2.32 -7.43 8.00
N ILE A 46 -2.36 -7.31 9.32
CA ILE A 46 -2.50 -6.02 10.01
C ILE A 46 -1.46 -5.98 11.12
N VAL A 47 -0.78 -4.85 11.29
CA VAL A 47 0.10 -4.62 12.43
C VAL A 47 -0.28 -3.30 13.09
N THR A 48 -0.40 -3.33 14.41
CA THR A 48 -0.63 -2.14 15.22
C THR A 48 0.70 -1.63 15.73
N GLN A 49 1.01 -0.38 15.42
CA GLN A 49 2.21 0.31 15.88
C GLN A 49 1.92 1.23 17.08
N GLY A 50 0.65 1.62 17.27
CA GLY A 50 0.19 2.39 18.42
C GLY A 50 -1.33 2.34 18.59
N GLY A 51 -1.82 2.69 19.78
CA GLY A 51 -3.25 2.72 20.10
C GLY A 51 -3.92 1.35 20.12
N HIS A 52 -5.25 1.34 19.97
CA HIS A 52 -6.07 0.13 20.07
C HIS A 52 -6.33 -0.50 18.69
N GLY A 53 -5.64 -1.60 18.42
CA GLY A 53 -5.78 -2.36 17.17
C GLY A 53 -6.99 -3.29 17.09
N PRO A 54 -7.20 -3.91 15.92
CA PRO A 54 -8.33 -4.81 15.71
C PRO A 54 -8.13 -6.17 16.40
N THR A 55 -9.24 -6.88 16.61
CA THR A 55 -9.25 -8.21 17.22
C THR A 55 -8.63 -9.31 16.34
N ALA A 56 -8.46 -9.06 15.04
CA ALA A 56 -7.82 -9.97 14.11
C ALA A 56 -6.73 -9.26 13.30
N THR A 57 -5.50 -9.77 13.36
CA THR A 57 -4.33 -9.19 12.68
C THR A 57 -3.83 -10.00 11.49
N GLY A 58 -4.50 -11.11 11.18
CA GLY A 58 -4.28 -11.84 9.95
C GLY A 58 -5.29 -12.95 9.75
N PHE A 59 -5.77 -13.10 8.52
CA PHE A 59 -6.86 -14.01 8.19
C PHE A 59 -6.87 -14.32 6.70
N GLU A 60 -7.59 -15.38 6.31
CA GLU A 60 -7.91 -15.68 4.92
C GLU A 60 -9.10 -14.84 4.45
N LEU A 61 -9.04 -14.35 3.20
CA LEU A 61 -10.13 -13.60 2.59
C LEU A 61 -10.32 -14.06 1.14
N SER A 62 -11.38 -14.84 0.90
CA SER A 62 -11.73 -15.38 -0.42
C SER A 62 -12.09 -14.27 -1.43
N PRO A 63 -12.04 -14.54 -2.74
CA PRO A 63 -12.48 -13.58 -3.77
C PRO A 63 -13.88 -13.03 -3.48
N ARG A 64 -14.05 -11.71 -3.65
CA ARG A 64 -15.29 -10.96 -3.39
C ARG A 64 -15.75 -10.91 -1.92
N ALA A 65 -15.02 -11.53 -0.99
CA ALA A 65 -15.32 -11.42 0.43
C ALA A 65 -14.86 -10.08 1.00
N ASN A 66 -15.53 -9.67 2.07
CA ASN A 66 -15.10 -8.56 2.91
C ASN A 66 -15.12 -8.98 4.38
N ARG A 67 -14.33 -8.30 5.20
CA ARG A 67 -14.31 -8.46 6.65
C ARG A 67 -14.21 -7.10 7.31
N THR A 68 -15.20 -6.75 8.12
CA THR A 68 -15.17 -5.53 8.93
C THR A 68 -14.56 -5.80 10.30
N LEU A 69 -13.62 -4.96 10.68
CA LEU A 69 -12.95 -4.94 11.98
C LEU A 69 -13.23 -3.61 12.66
N GLN A 70 -13.02 -3.56 13.98
CA GLN A 70 -13.06 -2.31 14.73
C GLN A 70 -11.64 -1.94 15.15
N VAL A 71 -11.30 -0.67 15.04
CA VAL A 71 -10.06 -0.10 15.57
C VAL A 71 -10.40 1.12 16.41
N GLY A 72 -9.60 1.41 17.43
CA GLY A 72 -9.81 2.59 18.25
C GLY A 72 -9.55 3.86 17.46
N GLY A 73 -10.19 4.96 17.86
CA GLY A 73 -9.91 6.29 17.29
C GLY A 73 -8.47 6.77 17.51
N ASP A 74 -7.66 6.07 18.32
CA ASP A 74 -6.24 6.32 18.55
C ASP A 74 -5.31 5.37 17.77
N TRP A 75 -5.86 4.49 16.94
CA TRP A 75 -5.10 3.45 16.27
C TRP A 75 -4.09 4.01 15.28
N GLN A 76 -2.89 3.46 15.34
CA GLN A 76 -1.85 3.61 14.33
C GLN A 76 -1.44 2.23 13.85
N GLY A 77 -1.54 1.96 12.56
CA GLY A 77 -1.10 0.69 12.01
C GLY A 77 -1.08 0.62 10.50
N ARG A 78 -0.77 -0.59 10.02
CA ARG A 78 -0.64 -0.89 8.59
C ARG A 78 -1.49 -2.09 8.23
N VAL A 79 -2.02 -2.07 7.02
CA VAL A 79 -2.72 -3.18 6.38
C VAL A 79 -2.01 -3.55 5.08
N TRP A 80 -1.79 -4.84 4.83
CA TRP A 80 -1.24 -5.34 3.56
C TRP A 80 -1.87 -6.67 3.19
N GLY A 81 -1.70 -7.08 1.93
CA GLY A 81 -2.20 -8.35 1.43
C GLY A 81 -1.06 -9.34 1.22
N ARG A 82 -1.24 -10.59 1.66
CA ARG A 82 -0.32 -11.70 1.39
C ARG A 82 -0.87 -12.57 0.28
N THR A 83 0.01 -13.07 -0.58
CA THR A 83 -0.39 -13.91 -1.73
C THR A 83 0.26 -15.29 -1.68
N ASN A 84 -0.45 -16.26 -2.26
CA ASN A 84 0.01 -17.63 -2.43
C ASN A 84 0.55 -18.24 -1.12
N CYS A 85 -0.27 -18.16 -0.07
CA CYS A 85 0.10 -18.63 1.26
C CYS A 85 -0.25 -20.10 1.46
N THR A 86 0.64 -20.82 2.15
CA THR A 86 0.40 -22.15 2.68
C THR A 86 0.55 -22.12 4.19
N PHE A 87 -0.40 -22.73 4.91
CA PHE A 87 -0.41 -22.78 6.38
C PHE A 87 -0.34 -24.23 6.84
N ASN A 88 0.76 -24.59 7.49
CA ASN A 88 0.91 -25.93 8.06
C ASN A 88 0.25 -25.95 9.44
N SER A 89 -0.88 -26.65 9.54
CA SER A 89 -1.72 -26.75 10.74
C SER A 89 -0.99 -27.28 11.98
N GLY A 90 0.13 -27.99 11.81
CA GLY A 90 0.93 -28.53 12.92
C GLY A 90 2.02 -27.60 13.48
N GLN A 91 2.32 -26.46 12.85
CA GLN A 91 3.48 -25.62 13.22
C GLN A 91 3.17 -24.14 13.44
N ASN A 92 1.92 -23.70 13.25
CA ASN A 92 1.56 -22.28 13.21
C ASN A 92 2.49 -21.46 12.30
N LYS A 93 2.97 -22.07 11.22
CA LYS A 93 3.89 -21.44 10.28
C LYS A 93 3.18 -21.19 8.96
N ALA A 94 3.32 -19.98 8.46
CA ALA A 94 2.89 -19.59 7.13
C ALA A 94 4.10 -19.53 6.19
N SER A 95 3.87 -19.84 4.93
CA SER A 95 4.79 -19.51 3.85
C SER A 95 4.00 -18.87 2.73
N CYS A 96 4.24 -17.58 2.47
CA CYS A 96 3.59 -16.81 1.42
C CYS A 96 4.63 -16.35 0.39
N THR A 97 4.23 -16.18 -0.87
CA THR A 97 5.13 -15.64 -1.91
C THR A 97 5.43 -14.15 -1.67
N THR A 98 4.48 -13.38 -1.15
CA THR A 98 4.67 -11.95 -0.82
C THR A 98 4.00 -11.60 0.51
N GLY A 99 4.51 -10.58 1.21
CA GLY A 99 3.92 -10.03 2.44
C GLY A 99 4.00 -10.93 3.68
N GLU A 100 4.80 -12.00 3.64
CA GLU A 100 4.86 -13.03 4.68
C GLU A 100 5.19 -12.46 6.07
N CYS A 101 4.55 -12.94 7.15
CA CYS A 101 4.66 -12.35 8.50
C CYS A 101 4.92 -13.37 9.63
N GLY A 102 5.26 -14.60 9.28
CA GLY A 102 5.60 -15.75 10.14
C GLY A 102 4.51 -16.81 10.20
N GLN A 103 3.25 -16.38 10.28
CA GLN A 103 2.10 -17.21 10.59
C GLN A 103 0.80 -16.59 10.05
N LEU A 104 -0.36 -17.22 10.25
CA LEU A 104 -1.65 -16.67 9.81
C LEU A 104 -1.97 -15.33 10.46
N VAL A 105 -1.84 -15.26 11.79
CA VAL A 105 -2.10 -14.05 12.58
C VAL A 105 -0.81 -13.23 12.70
N CYS A 106 -0.73 -12.08 12.05
CA CYS A 106 0.51 -11.30 12.04
C CYS A 106 0.76 -10.63 13.40
N HIS A 107 2.01 -10.71 13.87
CA HIS A 107 2.50 -9.98 15.06
C HIS A 107 3.59 -8.96 14.71
N GLN A 108 3.95 -8.89 13.44
CA GLN A 108 4.99 -8.02 12.89
C GLN A 108 4.59 -7.63 11.48
N ALA A 109 5.23 -6.57 10.97
CA ALA A 109 5.08 -6.18 9.57
C ALA A 109 5.49 -7.33 8.63
N GLY A 110 4.78 -7.43 7.51
CA GLY A 110 5.06 -8.39 6.45
C GLY A 110 6.38 -8.12 5.75
N ASN A 111 6.99 -9.16 5.20
CA ASN A 111 8.21 -9.08 4.43
C ASN A 111 7.93 -8.44 3.05
N PRO A 112 8.76 -7.48 2.61
CA PRO A 112 8.71 -6.94 1.26
C PRO A 112 8.85 -8.01 0.15
N PRO A 113 8.25 -7.79 -1.03
CA PRO A 113 7.46 -6.61 -1.37
C PRO A 113 6.03 -6.67 -0.84
N ALA A 114 5.53 -5.55 -0.33
CA ALA A 114 4.16 -5.42 0.14
C ALA A 114 3.65 -3.99 -0.08
N THR A 115 2.56 -3.84 -0.84
CA THR A 115 1.79 -2.60 -0.91
C THR A 115 1.09 -2.39 0.44
N LEU A 116 1.25 -1.21 1.04
CA LEU A 116 0.73 -0.90 2.37
C LEU A 116 -0.39 0.13 2.30
N ALA A 117 -1.42 -0.03 3.12
CA ALA A 117 -2.26 1.06 3.57
C ALA A 117 -1.83 1.42 4.99
N GLU A 118 -1.44 2.67 5.22
CA GLU A 118 -0.99 3.17 6.51
C GLU A 118 -2.02 4.12 7.10
N PHE A 119 -2.21 4.06 8.42
CA PHE A 119 -3.18 4.89 9.13
C PHE A 119 -2.60 5.42 10.44
N THR A 120 -2.86 6.70 10.69
CA THR A 120 -2.76 7.35 12.00
C THR A 120 -4.10 8.02 12.30
N MET A 121 -4.97 7.36 13.06
CA MET A 121 -6.35 7.79 13.32
C MET A 121 -6.47 9.04 14.21
N ASN A 122 -5.42 9.40 14.94
CA ASN A 122 -5.35 10.61 15.74
C ASN A 122 -3.93 11.20 15.72
N GLY A 123 -3.55 11.80 14.59
CA GLY A 123 -2.21 12.36 14.38
C GLY A 123 -2.00 13.76 14.96
N GLY A 124 -2.91 14.21 15.85
CA GLY A 124 -2.99 15.57 16.38
C GLY A 124 -4.05 16.42 15.70
N GLN A 125 -4.49 17.49 16.36
CA GLN A 125 -5.50 18.45 15.86
C GLN A 125 -6.83 17.82 15.41
N SER A 126 -7.19 16.65 15.95
CA SER A 126 -8.38 15.88 15.54
C SER A 126 -8.38 15.48 14.05
N GLN A 127 -7.21 15.11 13.53
CA GLN A 127 -7.02 14.65 12.16
C GLN A 127 -6.60 13.18 12.09
N THR A 128 -7.17 12.48 11.12
CA THR A 128 -6.72 11.17 10.64
C THR A 128 -5.81 11.37 9.43
N PHE A 129 -4.64 10.73 9.46
CA PHE A 129 -3.69 10.67 8.36
C PHE A 129 -3.68 9.26 7.80
N TYR A 130 -3.66 9.12 6.49
CA TYR A 130 -3.57 7.83 5.81
C TYR A 130 -2.97 7.97 4.43
N ASP A 131 -2.42 6.88 3.92
CA ASP A 131 -1.82 6.81 2.59
C ASP A 131 -1.70 5.38 2.10
N ILE A 132 -1.46 5.27 0.79
CA ILE A 132 -0.93 4.05 0.18
C ILE A 132 0.57 4.21 0.08
N SER A 133 1.32 3.20 0.51
CA SER A 133 2.78 3.24 0.58
C SER A 133 3.40 2.05 -0.15
N LEU A 134 4.32 2.39 -1.05
CA LEU A 134 5.18 1.50 -1.84
C LEU A 134 6.63 1.51 -1.33
N VAL A 135 6.88 2.11 -0.16
CA VAL A 135 8.22 2.14 0.45
C VAL A 135 8.77 0.72 0.67
N ASP A 136 7.88 -0.21 1.03
CA ASP A 136 8.17 -1.63 1.20
C ASP A 136 7.91 -2.47 -0.07
N GLY A 137 7.83 -1.82 -1.24
CA GLY A 137 7.60 -2.48 -2.51
C GLY A 137 6.12 -2.52 -2.92
N TYR A 138 5.86 -3.22 -4.03
CA TYR A 138 4.52 -3.40 -4.59
C TYR A 138 4.25 -4.89 -4.80
N ASN A 139 3.08 -5.38 -4.39
CA ASN A 139 2.65 -6.75 -4.68
C ASN A 139 1.20 -6.87 -5.15
N LEU A 140 0.29 -6.08 -4.59
CA LEU A 140 -1.13 -6.05 -4.93
C LEU A 140 -1.58 -4.60 -5.19
N PRO A 141 -2.47 -4.38 -6.17
CA PRO A 141 -3.18 -3.12 -6.28
C PRO A 141 -4.02 -2.86 -5.03
N MET A 142 -4.17 -1.60 -4.65
CA MET A 142 -4.85 -1.21 -3.42
C MET A 142 -5.60 0.12 -3.61
N ALA A 143 -6.74 0.24 -2.96
CA ALA A 143 -7.40 1.54 -2.74
C ALA A 143 -7.77 1.69 -1.27
N ILE A 144 -7.80 2.94 -0.81
CA ILE A 144 -8.37 3.32 0.48
C ILE A 144 -9.62 4.15 0.19
N VAL A 145 -10.75 3.79 0.78
CA VAL A 145 -12.04 4.46 0.60
C VAL A 145 -12.52 4.95 1.95
N LEU A 146 -12.76 6.27 2.04
CA LEU A 146 -13.41 6.87 3.20
C LEU A 146 -14.89 6.47 3.25
N LEU A 147 -15.34 5.99 4.40
CA LEU A 147 -16.73 5.63 4.68
C LEU A 147 -17.32 6.59 5.72
N PRO A 148 -18.13 7.57 5.31
CA PRO A 148 -18.65 8.58 6.23
C PRO A 148 -19.62 7.97 7.23
N ASN A 149 -19.42 8.22 8.52
CA ASN A 149 -20.32 7.75 9.59
C ASN A 149 -21.51 8.71 9.75
N GLY A 150 -22.47 8.66 8.83
CA GLY A 150 -23.77 9.35 8.96
C GLY A 150 -23.78 10.87 8.71
N GLY A 151 -22.67 11.44 8.21
CA GLY A 151 -22.58 12.82 7.72
C GLY A 151 -22.04 12.90 6.29
N SER A 152 -22.32 13.99 5.57
CA SER A 152 -21.59 14.31 4.33
C SER A 152 -20.19 14.77 4.69
N THR A 153 -19.20 13.89 4.60
CA THR A 153 -17.80 14.33 4.61
C THR A 153 -17.54 15.08 3.30
N SER A 154 -17.08 16.32 3.40
CA SER A 154 -16.69 17.18 2.27
C SER A 154 -15.43 16.72 1.52
N SER A 155 -14.90 15.55 1.87
CA SER A 155 -13.59 15.06 1.45
C SER A 155 -13.63 14.29 0.11
N GLY A 156 -14.83 13.87 -0.32
CA GLY A 156 -15.16 13.48 -1.71
C GLY A 156 -14.15 12.57 -2.44
N SER A 157 -14.11 12.71 -3.76
CA SER A 157 -13.14 12.04 -4.65
C SER A 157 -11.68 12.35 -4.33
N ALA A 158 -11.40 13.47 -3.66
CA ALA A 158 -10.06 13.91 -3.30
C ALA A 158 -9.43 13.15 -2.10
N SER A 159 -10.10 12.11 -1.60
CA SER A 159 -9.72 11.38 -0.38
C SER A 159 -9.67 9.87 -0.55
N ASN A 160 -9.91 9.36 -1.76
CA ASN A 160 -9.99 7.92 -1.98
C ASN A 160 -8.87 7.47 -2.94
N PRO A 161 -7.60 7.43 -2.48
CA PRO A 161 -6.48 7.06 -3.31
C PRO A 161 -6.58 5.62 -3.80
N SER A 162 -6.13 5.39 -5.03
CA SER A 162 -6.02 4.07 -5.65
C SER A 162 -4.67 3.94 -6.34
N CYS A 163 -3.99 2.82 -6.12
CA CYS A 163 -2.73 2.46 -6.77
C CYS A 163 -2.90 1.14 -7.54
N VAL A 164 -2.80 1.23 -8.86
CA VAL A 164 -2.93 0.10 -9.79
C VAL A 164 -1.65 -0.06 -10.61
N GLY A 165 -0.65 -0.70 -10.00
CA GLY A 165 0.69 -0.92 -10.56
C GLY A 165 0.88 -2.25 -11.33
N SER A 166 -0.18 -2.94 -11.74
CA SER A 166 -0.05 -4.25 -12.41
C SER A 166 -1.15 -4.56 -13.41
N LEU A 167 -0.78 -5.28 -14.48
CA LEU A 167 -1.67 -5.63 -15.61
C LEU A 167 -2.74 -6.69 -15.32
N GLN A 168 -2.60 -7.50 -14.26
CA GLN A 168 -3.47 -8.64 -13.99
C GLN A 168 -4.89 -8.22 -13.57
N GLY A 169 -5.73 -7.88 -14.54
CA GLY A 169 -7.17 -7.67 -14.35
C GLY A 169 -7.59 -6.27 -13.90
N PHE A 170 -6.65 -5.30 -13.86
CA PHE A 170 -6.95 -4.01 -13.22
C PHE A 170 -6.68 -2.78 -14.05
N VAL A 171 -5.99 -2.85 -15.20
CA VAL A 171 -5.68 -1.64 -15.98
C VAL A 171 -6.75 -1.41 -17.03
N ALA A 172 -7.57 -0.40 -16.79
CA ALA A 172 -8.53 0.06 -17.77
C ALA A 172 -7.91 1.06 -18.76
N SER A 173 -8.56 1.26 -19.91
CA SER A 173 -8.13 2.23 -20.93
C SER A 173 -8.02 3.65 -20.35
N SER A 174 -7.27 4.55 -20.98
CA SER A 174 -7.21 5.96 -20.56
C SER A 174 -8.58 6.66 -20.58
N SER A 175 -9.55 6.09 -21.29
CA SER A 175 -10.96 6.51 -21.33
C SER A 175 -11.86 5.84 -20.28
N TYR A 176 -11.28 5.11 -19.32
CA TYR A 176 -12.04 4.39 -18.31
C TYR A 176 -12.97 5.31 -17.53
N ASN A 177 -14.24 4.92 -17.47
CA ASN A 177 -15.26 5.61 -16.70
C ASN A 177 -16.11 4.56 -15.96
N PRO A 178 -15.90 4.39 -14.64
CA PRO A 178 -16.66 3.42 -13.85
C PRO A 178 -18.06 3.90 -13.45
N TYR A 179 -18.44 5.14 -13.77
CA TYR A 179 -19.69 5.76 -13.29
C TYR A 179 -20.84 5.65 -14.30
N SER A 180 -20.74 4.74 -15.28
CA SER A 180 -21.82 4.50 -16.23
C SER A 180 -23.09 4.06 -15.50
N ASN A 181 -24.25 4.54 -15.93
CA ASN A 181 -25.56 4.16 -15.36
C ASN A 181 -25.72 4.45 -13.84
N GLY A 182 -25.06 5.48 -13.31
CA GLY A 182 -25.20 5.89 -11.91
C GLY A 182 -24.51 4.96 -10.91
N GLN A 183 -23.52 4.19 -11.35
CA GLN A 183 -22.72 3.33 -10.50
C GLN A 183 -21.87 4.13 -9.50
N VAL A 184 -21.75 3.59 -8.28
CA VAL A 184 -20.80 4.05 -7.27
C VAL A 184 -19.50 3.26 -7.43
N PHE A 185 -18.35 3.95 -7.48
CA PHE A 185 -17.05 3.32 -7.59
C PHE A 185 -16.09 3.92 -6.57
N LEU A 186 -15.48 3.05 -5.74
CA LEU A 186 -14.55 3.44 -4.68
C LEU A 186 -15.09 4.62 -3.83
N GLY A 187 -16.35 4.54 -3.43
CA GLY A 187 -17.02 5.56 -2.61
C GLY A 187 -17.43 6.85 -3.32
N THR A 188 -17.27 6.93 -4.65
CA THR A 188 -17.57 8.14 -5.44
C THR A 188 -18.57 7.88 -6.56
N THR A 189 -19.07 8.94 -7.20
CA THR A 189 -20.10 8.89 -8.26
C THR A 189 -19.73 9.79 -9.44
N SER A 190 -20.54 9.78 -10.51
CA SER A 190 -20.33 10.69 -11.65
C SER A 190 -20.42 12.18 -11.30
N SER A 191 -21.03 12.56 -10.17
CA SER A 191 -21.09 13.96 -9.73
C SER A 191 -19.82 14.43 -9.01
N ASP A 192 -19.02 13.49 -8.50
CA ASP A 192 -17.75 13.73 -7.83
C ASP A 192 -16.78 12.60 -8.18
N PRO A 193 -16.32 12.50 -9.45
CA PRO A 193 -15.58 11.34 -9.93
C PRO A 193 -14.13 11.37 -9.44
N LEU A 194 -13.57 10.20 -9.13
CA LEU A 194 -12.13 10.05 -8.90
C LEU A 194 -11.29 10.63 -10.07
N PRO A 195 -10.27 11.45 -9.77
CA PRO A 195 -9.30 11.88 -10.76
C PRO A 195 -8.35 10.70 -11.03
N PHE A 196 -8.55 10.05 -12.17
CA PHE A 196 -7.68 8.97 -12.64
C PHE A 196 -6.52 9.53 -13.46
N ASP A 197 -5.33 8.94 -13.26
CA ASP A 197 -4.22 9.12 -14.17
C ASP A 197 -4.62 8.71 -15.60
N LYS A 198 -4.22 9.50 -16.60
CA LYS A 198 -4.49 9.22 -18.03
C LYS A 198 -3.24 8.89 -18.84
N GLU A 199 -2.06 9.06 -18.26
CA GLU A 199 -0.78 8.96 -18.95
C GLU A 199 -0.22 7.53 -18.93
N VAL A 200 -0.50 6.79 -17.87
CA VAL A 200 0.01 5.43 -17.67
C VAL A 200 -0.62 4.47 -18.68
N THR A 201 0.22 3.87 -19.52
CA THR A 201 -0.22 2.89 -20.52
C THR A 201 -0.06 1.46 -20.00
N ALA A 202 -0.71 0.49 -20.67
CA ALA A 202 -0.45 -0.93 -20.41
C ALA A 202 1.03 -1.30 -20.62
N SER A 203 1.71 -0.64 -21.57
CA SER A 203 3.15 -0.82 -21.80
C SER A 203 3.94 -0.34 -20.59
N SER A 204 3.69 0.87 -20.11
CA SER A 204 4.35 1.44 -18.92
C SER A 204 4.12 0.57 -17.68
N LEU A 205 2.90 0.06 -17.46
CA LEU A 205 2.60 -0.82 -16.33
C LEU A 205 3.21 -2.21 -16.43
N SER A 206 3.49 -2.69 -17.65
CA SER A 206 4.23 -3.93 -17.82
C SER A 206 5.69 -3.78 -17.43
N SER A 207 6.25 -2.57 -17.57
CA SER A 207 7.70 -2.36 -17.56
C SER A 207 8.25 -1.47 -16.44
N TRP A 208 7.39 -0.83 -15.63
CA TRP A 208 7.82 0.13 -14.62
C TRP A 208 8.75 -0.47 -13.55
N CYS A 209 8.55 -1.73 -13.16
CA CYS A 209 9.41 -2.37 -12.16
C CYS A 209 10.80 -2.65 -12.74
N PRO A 210 11.88 -2.09 -12.15
CA PRO A 210 13.25 -2.38 -12.58
C PRO A 210 13.60 -3.87 -12.45
N TRP A 211 14.41 -4.40 -13.37
CA TRP A 211 14.71 -5.84 -13.46
C TRP A 211 15.32 -6.45 -12.22
N ASP A 212 16.27 -5.75 -11.63
CA ASP A 212 16.98 -6.16 -10.41
C ASP A 212 16.04 -6.21 -9.19
N LEU A 213 14.89 -5.55 -9.28
CA LEU A 213 13.87 -5.42 -8.24
C LEU A 213 12.66 -6.34 -8.46
N GLN A 214 12.52 -6.97 -9.62
CA GLN A 214 11.50 -7.98 -9.82
C GLN A 214 11.79 -9.20 -8.94
N VAL A 215 10.76 -9.72 -8.27
CA VAL A 215 10.90 -10.95 -7.45
C VAL A 215 11.19 -12.18 -8.32
N ALA A 216 10.66 -12.20 -9.55
CA ALA A 216 10.88 -13.27 -10.52
C ALA A 216 11.20 -12.65 -11.91
N PRO A 217 12.42 -12.13 -12.12
CA PRO A 217 12.80 -11.60 -13.42
C PRO A 217 12.93 -12.74 -14.44
N PRO A 218 12.45 -12.60 -15.70
CA PRO A 218 12.66 -13.63 -16.71
C PRO A 218 14.15 -13.78 -17.04
N LEU A 219 14.55 -14.95 -17.54
CA LEU A 219 15.97 -15.25 -17.77
C LEU A 219 16.64 -14.20 -18.68
N ALA A 220 17.74 -13.61 -18.20
CA ALA A 220 18.54 -12.68 -18.98
C ALA A 220 19.07 -13.36 -20.26
N PRO A 221 18.98 -12.72 -21.44
CA PRO A 221 19.61 -13.25 -22.64
C PRO A 221 21.15 -13.18 -22.55
N GLY A 222 21.86 -14.20 -23.04
CA GLY A 222 23.33 -14.18 -23.17
C GLY A 222 24.08 -14.23 -21.84
N ASP A 223 25.06 -13.34 -21.65
CA ASP A 223 26.03 -13.30 -20.54
C ASP A 223 25.45 -12.92 -19.15
N GLY A 224 24.13 -13.05 -18.96
CA GLY A 224 23.48 -12.73 -17.69
C GLY A 224 23.27 -11.22 -17.45
N VAL A 225 23.43 -10.38 -18.47
CA VAL A 225 23.23 -8.92 -18.40
C VAL A 225 21.98 -8.53 -19.21
N TYR A 226 21.05 -7.79 -18.59
CA TYR A 226 19.91 -7.23 -19.32
C TYR A 226 20.36 -6.07 -20.21
N PRO A 227 20.14 -6.12 -21.54
CA PRO A 227 20.49 -5.02 -22.43
C PRO A 227 19.52 -3.84 -22.24
N TYR A 228 20.08 -2.65 -21.97
CA TYR A 228 19.37 -1.37 -21.93
C TYR A 228 19.55 -0.62 -23.27
N PRO A 229 18.52 0.04 -23.85
CA PRO A 229 17.10 0.07 -23.46
C PRO A 229 16.28 -1.14 -23.99
N GLU A 230 15.19 -1.44 -23.29
CA GLU A 230 14.56 -2.77 -23.25
C GLU A 230 13.29 -2.88 -24.09
N THR A 231 13.38 -2.83 -25.42
CA THR A 231 12.18 -2.78 -26.28
C THR A 231 11.61 -4.13 -26.72
N ASN A 232 12.29 -5.26 -26.43
CA ASN A 232 12.00 -6.55 -27.10
C ASN A 232 11.87 -7.79 -26.20
N ILE A 233 11.79 -7.68 -24.87
CA ILE A 233 11.62 -8.85 -23.97
C ILE A 233 10.22 -8.86 -23.35
N GLN A 234 9.46 -9.93 -23.63
CA GLN A 234 8.10 -10.12 -23.09
C GLN A 234 8.16 -10.44 -21.59
N ARG A 235 7.46 -9.63 -20.79
CA ARG A 235 7.44 -9.75 -19.32
C ARG A 235 6.29 -10.67 -18.87
N PRO A 236 6.49 -11.56 -17.87
CA PRO A 236 5.38 -12.30 -17.29
C PRO A 236 4.39 -11.34 -16.60
N ALA A 237 3.10 -11.63 -16.69
CA ALA A 237 2.02 -10.71 -16.29
C ALA A 237 1.89 -10.47 -14.77
N PHE A 238 2.79 -10.99 -13.94
CA PHE A 238 2.82 -10.76 -12.49
C PHE A 238 4.17 -10.20 -12.06
N ALA A 239 4.18 -8.99 -11.48
CA ALA A 239 5.38 -8.36 -10.96
C ALA A 239 5.12 -7.87 -9.53
N PRO A 240 5.40 -8.67 -8.50
CA PRO A 240 5.82 -8.07 -7.25
C PRO A 240 7.16 -7.38 -7.49
N CYS A 241 7.24 -6.12 -7.06
CA CYS A 241 8.41 -5.28 -7.22
C CYS A 241 8.97 -4.92 -5.85
N LEU A 242 10.19 -5.36 -5.56
CA LEU A 242 10.92 -4.91 -4.38
C LEU A 242 11.18 -3.41 -4.49
N SER A 243 11.11 -2.70 -3.38
CA SER A 243 11.73 -1.39 -3.32
C SER A 243 13.26 -1.51 -3.33
N ALA A 244 13.95 -0.45 -3.71
CA ALA A 244 15.42 -0.44 -3.64
C ALA A 244 15.91 -0.67 -2.20
N CYS A 245 15.21 -0.16 -1.18
CA CYS A 245 15.53 -0.45 0.22
C CYS A 245 15.39 -1.94 0.52
N ALA A 246 14.27 -2.56 0.14
CA ALA A 246 14.02 -3.98 0.37
C ALA A 246 15.06 -4.88 -0.32
N LYS A 247 15.56 -4.48 -1.50
CA LYS A 247 16.58 -5.24 -2.24
C LYS A 247 17.97 -5.11 -1.64
N TYR A 248 18.43 -3.89 -1.40
CA TYR A 248 19.83 -3.61 -1.12
C TYR A 248 20.13 -3.42 0.36
N ASN A 249 19.11 -3.10 1.17
CA ASN A 249 19.22 -2.84 2.59
C ASN A 249 20.37 -1.86 2.93
N SER A 250 20.58 -0.85 2.08
CA SER A 250 21.65 0.13 2.25
C SER A 250 21.11 1.44 2.82
N PRO A 251 21.91 2.18 3.61
CA PRO A 251 21.46 3.44 4.21
C PRO A 251 20.96 4.46 3.20
N GLN A 252 21.53 4.48 1.99
CA GLN A 252 21.12 5.40 0.93
C GLN A 252 19.72 5.07 0.38
N TYR A 253 19.41 3.78 0.19
CA TYR A 253 18.11 3.39 -0.35
C TYR A 253 17.01 3.37 0.72
N CYS A 254 17.37 3.07 1.97
CA CYS A 254 16.45 3.06 3.11
C CYS A 254 16.36 4.41 3.83
N CYS A 255 17.14 5.41 3.39
CA CYS A 255 17.21 6.74 3.98
C CYS A 255 17.51 6.75 5.49
N THR A 256 18.51 5.96 5.91
CA THR A 256 18.90 5.85 7.32
C THR A 256 20.29 6.43 7.57
N GLY A 257 20.62 6.67 8.84
CA GLY A 257 21.94 7.16 9.26
C GLY A 257 22.25 8.53 8.68
N GLN A 258 23.30 8.64 7.86
CA GLN A 258 23.66 9.92 7.23
C GLN A 258 22.63 10.39 6.17
N TYR A 259 21.78 9.50 5.68
CA TYR A 259 20.71 9.81 4.72
C TYR A 259 19.37 10.10 5.40
N ASP A 260 19.32 10.04 6.73
CA ASP A 260 18.12 10.38 7.51
C ASP A 260 17.86 11.90 7.43
N GLY A 261 16.89 12.24 6.58
CA GLY A 261 16.39 13.59 6.39
C GLY A 261 15.93 13.85 4.94
N PRO A 262 14.91 14.70 4.74
CA PRO A 262 14.33 14.97 3.41
C PRO A 262 15.32 15.66 2.46
N HIS A 263 16.30 16.38 3.00
CA HIS A 263 17.36 17.01 2.20
C HIS A 263 18.59 16.12 2.02
N LYS A 264 18.62 14.93 2.63
CA LYS A 264 19.75 14.00 2.61
C LYS A 264 19.45 12.73 1.83
N CYS A 265 18.20 12.26 1.82
CA CYS A 265 17.78 11.15 0.99
C CYS A 265 17.10 11.65 -0.28
N ALA A 266 17.67 11.32 -1.44
CA ALA A 266 17.06 11.61 -2.72
C ALA A 266 16.24 10.43 -3.24
N ALA A 267 15.15 10.71 -3.95
CA ALA A 267 14.37 9.69 -4.65
C ALA A 267 15.26 8.87 -5.60
N ASN A 268 15.34 7.56 -5.34
CA ASN A 268 16.11 6.62 -6.15
C ASN A 268 15.31 6.18 -7.40
N TYR A 269 15.91 5.35 -8.25
CA TYR A 269 15.29 4.92 -9.52
C TYR A 269 14.01 4.09 -9.33
N TYR A 270 13.90 3.33 -8.24
CA TYR A 270 12.64 2.66 -7.88
C TYR A 270 11.58 3.67 -7.50
N ALA A 271 11.91 4.61 -6.61
CA ALA A 271 10.97 5.62 -6.12
C ALA A 271 10.35 6.43 -7.27
N LYS A 272 11.19 6.84 -8.22
CA LYS A 272 10.75 7.54 -9.45
C LYS A 272 9.80 6.67 -10.28
N ALA A 273 10.19 5.42 -10.57
CA ALA A 273 9.35 4.52 -11.35
C ALA A 273 8.02 4.17 -10.67
N ALA A 274 8.02 4.05 -9.33
CA ALA A 274 6.81 3.82 -8.54
C ALA A 274 5.88 5.04 -8.57
N LYS A 275 6.42 6.26 -8.47
CA LYS A 275 5.63 7.49 -8.55
C LYS A 275 5.02 7.69 -9.93
N ASP A 276 5.72 7.30 -10.99
CA ASP A 276 5.19 7.35 -12.37
C ASP A 276 3.91 6.49 -12.55
N ILE A 277 3.75 5.42 -11.77
CA ILE A 277 2.58 4.51 -11.86
C ILE A 277 1.51 4.74 -10.79
N CYS A 278 1.89 5.25 -9.63
CA CYS A 278 0.99 5.57 -8.52
C CYS A 278 1.36 6.95 -7.95
N PRO A 279 0.94 8.04 -8.61
CA PRO A 279 1.29 9.41 -8.20
C PRO A 279 0.87 9.72 -6.76
N ASP A 280 -0.27 9.17 -6.33
CA ASP A 280 -0.85 9.41 -5.00
C ASP A 280 -0.23 8.55 -3.88
N ALA A 281 0.70 7.65 -4.19
CA ALA A 281 1.30 6.74 -3.21
C ALA A 281 2.70 7.20 -2.78
N TYR A 282 3.07 6.94 -1.52
CA TYR A 282 4.46 7.06 -1.07
C TYR A 282 5.35 6.07 -1.82
N SER A 283 6.46 6.53 -2.36
CA SER A 283 7.41 5.75 -3.15
C SER A 283 8.73 5.47 -2.41
N TYR A 284 9.06 6.28 -1.41
CA TYR A 284 10.20 6.11 -0.49
C TYR A 284 9.99 6.88 0.83
N ALA A 285 10.89 6.74 1.79
CA ALA A 285 10.69 7.22 3.16
C ALA A 285 10.46 8.75 3.30
N TYR A 286 11.11 9.56 2.45
CA TYR A 286 10.99 11.03 2.47
C TYR A 286 10.27 11.55 1.22
N ASP A 287 9.34 10.77 0.67
CA ASP A 287 8.50 11.25 -0.43
C ASP A 287 7.75 12.52 -0.04
N ASP A 288 7.26 13.25 -1.04
CA ASP A 288 6.54 14.51 -0.81
C ASP A 288 5.46 14.37 0.27
N GLN A 289 5.25 15.45 1.04
CA GLN A 289 4.21 15.45 2.08
C GLN A 289 2.80 15.43 1.48
N ASP A 290 2.68 15.64 0.16
CA ASP A 290 1.42 15.68 -0.56
C ASP A 290 0.81 14.28 -0.72
N SER A 291 1.63 13.22 -0.61
CA SER A 291 1.21 11.81 -0.63
C SER A 291 0.46 11.36 0.62
N THR A 292 0.37 12.20 1.66
CA THR A 292 -0.44 11.94 2.84
C THR A 292 -1.85 12.56 2.69
N PHE A 293 -2.88 11.75 2.86
CA PHE A 293 -4.26 12.22 2.92
C PHE A 293 -4.67 12.54 4.35
N ILE A 294 -5.45 13.61 4.51
CA ILE A 294 -5.84 14.14 5.83
C ILE A 294 -7.35 14.36 5.83
N VAL A 295 -8.04 13.77 6.81
CA VAL A 295 -9.47 13.95 7.05
C VAL A 295 -9.74 14.18 8.55
N PRO A 296 -10.88 14.75 8.95
CA PRO A 296 -11.26 14.81 10.36
C PRO A 296 -11.33 13.40 10.98
N THR A 297 -11.01 13.28 12.27
CA THR A 297 -11.19 12.01 13.00
C THR A 297 -12.65 11.56 13.04
N GLY A 298 -12.89 10.25 13.04
CA GLY A 298 -14.19 9.65 13.33
C GLY A 298 -14.87 8.94 12.16
N ASP A 299 -14.32 9.07 10.95
CA ASP A 299 -14.78 8.32 9.80
C ASP A 299 -14.30 6.86 9.82
N SER A 300 -15.08 6.00 9.18
CA SER A 300 -14.71 4.61 8.92
C SER A 300 -13.92 4.52 7.61
N PHE A 301 -13.18 3.42 7.41
CA PHE A 301 -12.38 3.22 6.21
C PHE A 301 -12.62 1.84 5.61
N GLN A 302 -12.43 1.75 4.30
CA GLN A 302 -12.36 0.48 3.59
C GLN A 302 -11.05 0.38 2.81
N VAL A 303 -10.28 -0.67 3.08
CA VAL A 303 -9.12 -1.05 2.27
C VAL A 303 -9.57 -2.09 1.27
N ILE A 304 -9.45 -1.77 -0.02
CA ILE A 304 -9.85 -2.64 -1.12
C ILE A 304 -8.58 -3.12 -1.81
N PHE A 305 -8.34 -4.43 -1.74
CA PHE A 305 -7.34 -5.07 -2.59
C PHE A 305 -7.92 -5.27 -3.98
N CYS A 306 -7.11 -5.02 -5.01
CA CYS A 306 -7.49 -5.23 -6.41
C CYS A 306 -8.71 -4.39 -6.85
N PRO A 307 -8.73 -3.06 -6.62
CA PRO A 307 -9.89 -2.20 -6.92
C PRO A 307 -10.26 -2.15 -8.41
N GLY A 308 -9.34 -2.51 -9.31
CA GLY A 308 -9.49 -2.30 -10.75
C GLY A 308 -9.35 -0.84 -11.17
N GLY A 309 -9.63 -0.57 -12.45
CA GLY A 309 -9.60 0.78 -12.99
C GLY A 309 -8.20 1.31 -13.28
N ARG A 310 -7.85 2.45 -12.66
CA ARG A 310 -6.58 3.15 -12.89
C ARG A 310 -6.11 3.74 -11.57
N SER A 311 -4.81 3.99 -11.45
CA SER A 311 -4.28 4.76 -10.34
C SER A 311 -4.90 6.16 -10.34
N THR A 312 -5.10 6.71 -9.15
CA THR A 312 -5.54 8.10 -9.00
C THR A 312 -4.37 9.06 -9.12
N ASN A 313 -4.66 10.31 -9.49
CA ASN A 313 -3.71 11.43 -9.52
C ASN A 313 -4.30 12.64 -8.78
N ILE A 314 -4.91 12.38 -7.62
CA ILE A 314 -5.56 13.36 -6.76
C ILE A 314 -4.61 14.50 -6.42
N ILE A 315 -3.37 14.21 -6.05
CA ILE A 315 -2.39 15.22 -5.62
C ILE A 315 -2.12 16.22 -6.74
N ALA A 316 -1.86 15.74 -7.96
CA ALA A 316 -1.62 16.57 -9.13
C ALA A 316 -2.87 17.35 -9.58
N SER A 317 -4.05 16.98 -9.07
CA SER A 317 -5.34 17.60 -9.39
C SER A 317 -5.82 18.61 -8.33
N LYS A 318 -5.07 18.79 -7.23
CA LYS A 318 -5.35 19.77 -6.16
C LYS A 318 -4.91 21.19 -6.51
#